data_AF-A0A7C3YML3-F1
#
_entry.id   AF-A0A7C3YML3-F1
#
_cell.length_a   1.000
_cell.length_b   1.000
_cell.length_c   1.000
_cell.angle_alpha   90.00
_cell.angle_beta   90.00
_cell.angle_gamma   90.00
#
_symmetry.space_group_name_H-M   'P 1'
#
loop_
_entity.id
_entity.type
_entity.pdbx_description
1 polymer ?
#
loop_
_entity_poly.entity_id
_entity_poly.type
_entity_poly.pdbx_seq_one_letter_code
_entity_poly.pdbx_strand_id
1 'polypeptide(L)'
;MKTMISTNIIRQFTSDAELLNILKDDNEILPIKEWVEKYINKISLNEILWILLRDNFLSEKDLRIFGIWCAREALKLIESPDIRSVIACDVSEQYANGNVTSEELENAYNEASFVYDDITYTVSDIANYVSDYASFYASLYAAQAAYAIAYINSSSAAYGAASAAASAAHYSKNEYNVFLNKELNELLTYF
;
A
#
# COMPACT_ATOMS: atom_id res chain seq x y z
N MET A 1 -3.69 -1.44 -24.88
CA MET A 1 -2.26 -1.30 -25.19
C MET A 1 -1.50 -1.85 -24.00
N LYS A 2 -0.49 -2.72 -24.18
CA LYS A 2 0.27 -3.26 -23.05
C LYS A 2 1.12 -2.13 -22.43
N THR A 3 1.06 -1.93 -21.12
CA THR A 3 1.96 -0.98 -20.43
C THR A 3 3.38 -1.56 -20.44
N MET A 4 4.34 -0.76 -20.91
CA MET A 4 5.73 -1.17 -21.10
C MET A 4 6.60 -0.59 -19.99
N ILE A 5 7.61 -1.34 -19.57
CA ILE A 5 8.63 -0.94 -18.60
C ILE A 5 10.02 -1.08 -19.24
N SER A 6 10.90 -0.14 -18.91
CA SER A 6 12.29 -0.16 -19.34
C SER A 6 13.22 0.26 -18.20
N THR A 7 14.46 -0.21 -18.24
CA THR A 7 15.51 0.18 -17.29
C THR A 7 15.69 1.70 -17.24
N ASN A 8 15.59 2.38 -18.39
CA ASN A 8 15.71 3.84 -18.46
C ASN A 8 14.61 4.58 -17.69
N ILE A 9 13.38 4.04 -17.66
CA ILE A 9 12.31 4.60 -16.82
C ILE A 9 12.64 4.36 -15.35
N ILE A 10 13.08 3.15 -14.99
CA ILE A 10 13.41 2.78 -13.59
C ILE A 10 14.51 3.69 -13.01
N ARG A 11 15.55 3.99 -13.79
CA ARG A 11 16.65 4.90 -13.42
C ARG A 11 16.20 6.32 -13.08
N GLN A 12 15.01 6.76 -13.52
CA GLN A 12 14.51 8.11 -13.22
C GLN A 12 14.14 8.28 -11.74
N PHE A 13 13.84 7.18 -11.06
CA PHE A 13 13.37 7.21 -9.68
C PHE A 13 14.18 6.36 -8.70
N THR A 14 15.24 5.66 -9.16
CA THR A 14 16.18 4.95 -8.28
C THR A 14 17.65 5.20 -8.63
N SER A 15 18.48 5.26 -7.61
CA SER A 15 19.95 5.24 -7.71
C SER A 15 20.57 4.01 -7.05
N ASP A 16 19.76 2.99 -6.72
CA ASP A 16 20.22 1.77 -6.08
C ASP A 16 21.16 0.98 -7.00
N ALA A 17 22.43 0.88 -6.61
CA ALA A 17 23.45 0.26 -7.43
C ALA A 17 23.25 -1.26 -7.60
N GLU A 18 22.68 -1.94 -6.61
CA GLU A 18 22.46 -3.38 -6.65
C GLU A 18 21.30 -3.72 -7.58
N LEU A 19 20.17 -3.01 -7.43
CA LEU A 19 19.03 -3.09 -8.34
C LEU A 19 19.44 -2.78 -9.78
N LEU A 20 20.18 -1.69 -10.00
CA LEU A 20 20.61 -1.28 -11.35
C LEU A 20 21.63 -2.24 -11.96
N ASN A 21 22.40 -2.97 -11.15
CA ASN A 21 23.29 -4.03 -11.63
C ASN A 21 22.49 -5.28 -12.05
N ILE A 22 21.39 -5.59 -11.37
CA ILE A 22 20.45 -6.65 -11.79
C ILE A 22 19.77 -6.24 -13.11
N LEU A 23 19.35 -4.98 -13.22
CA LEU A 23 18.68 -4.38 -14.37
C LEU A 23 19.65 -3.76 -15.39
N LYS A 24 20.78 -4.42 -15.68
CA LYS A 24 21.88 -3.83 -16.45
C LYS A 24 21.62 -3.61 -17.96
N ASP A 25 20.55 -4.17 -18.52
CA ASP A 25 20.23 -4.00 -19.94
C ASP A 25 19.42 -2.72 -20.15
N ASP A 26 20.09 -1.64 -20.56
CA ASP A 26 19.46 -0.33 -20.78
C ASP A 26 18.55 -0.31 -22.04
N ASN A 27 18.65 -1.31 -22.92
CA ASN A 27 17.81 -1.42 -24.12
C ASN A 27 16.59 -2.32 -23.89
N GLU A 28 16.46 -2.92 -22.72
CA GLU A 28 15.33 -3.77 -22.40
C GLU A 28 14.04 -2.95 -22.28
N ILE A 29 13.05 -3.36 -23.06
CA ILE A 29 11.68 -2.83 -23.01
C ILE A 29 10.74 -4.04 -23.05
N LEU A 30 10.03 -4.29 -21.96
CA LEU A 30 9.12 -5.43 -21.82
C LEU A 30 7.73 -4.97 -21.36
N PRO A 31 6.66 -5.69 -21.72
CA PRO A 31 5.39 -5.54 -21.02
C PRO A 31 5.56 -5.82 -19.52
N ILE A 32 4.87 -5.07 -18.66
CA ILE A 32 5.04 -5.17 -17.20
C ILE A 32 4.92 -6.62 -16.68
N LYS A 33 3.94 -7.40 -17.16
CA LYS A 33 3.78 -8.80 -16.74
C LYS A 33 4.99 -9.67 -17.09
N GLU A 34 5.50 -9.53 -18.31
CA GLU A 34 6.68 -10.27 -18.79
C GLU A 34 7.95 -9.83 -18.04
N TRP A 35 8.04 -8.54 -17.69
CA TRP A 35 9.12 -8.02 -16.84
C TRP A 35 9.06 -8.60 -15.42
N VAL A 36 7.87 -8.63 -14.79
CA VAL A 36 7.71 -9.23 -13.47
C VAL A 36 8.08 -10.71 -13.49
N GLU A 37 7.59 -11.49 -14.44
CA GLU A 37 7.96 -12.90 -14.60
C GLU A 37 9.48 -13.10 -14.69
N LYS A 38 10.17 -12.21 -15.42
CA LYS A 38 11.63 -12.27 -15.59
C LYS A 38 12.41 -11.95 -14.30
N TYR A 39 11.91 -11.06 -13.46
CA TYR A 39 12.65 -10.50 -12.32
C TYR A 39 12.12 -10.92 -10.93
N ILE A 40 10.95 -11.56 -10.82
CA ILE A 40 10.33 -11.95 -9.53
C ILE A 40 11.21 -12.81 -8.62
N ASN A 41 12.16 -13.56 -9.18
CA ASN A 41 13.11 -14.38 -8.43
C ASN A 41 14.52 -13.74 -8.28
N LYS A 42 14.69 -12.51 -8.74
CA LYS A 42 15.98 -11.78 -8.77
C LYS A 42 15.98 -10.52 -7.92
N ILE A 43 14.82 -9.89 -7.80
CA ILE A 43 14.58 -8.71 -6.96
C ILE A 43 13.47 -9.04 -5.97
N SER A 44 13.46 -8.36 -4.82
CA SER A 44 12.43 -8.57 -3.81
C SER A 44 11.06 -8.12 -4.30
N LEU A 45 10.00 -8.72 -3.74
CA LEU A 45 8.62 -8.29 -4.05
C LEU A 45 8.37 -6.83 -3.66
N ASN A 46 8.99 -6.36 -2.58
CA ASN A 46 8.92 -4.95 -2.18
C ASN A 46 9.50 -4.03 -3.25
N GLU A 47 10.66 -4.38 -3.81
CA GLU A 47 11.26 -3.60 -4.90
C GLU A 47 10.38 -3.62 -6.16
N ILE A 48 9.76 -4.75 -6.48
CA ILE A 48 8.80 -4.84 -7.60
C ILE A 48 7.62 -3.91 -7.37
N LEU A 49 6.96 -4.01 -6.22
CA LEU A 49 5.83 -3.13 -5.88
C LEU A 49 6.26 -1.67 -5.90
N TRP A 50 7.42 -1.35 -5.32
CA TRP A 50 7.97 0.00 -5.31
C TRP A 50 8.19 0.56 -6.72
N ILE A 51 8.70 -0.26 -7.65
CA ILE A 51 8.90 0.12 -9.05
C ILE A 51 7.57 0.35 -9.77
N LEU A 52 6.61 -0.59 -9.61
CA LEU A 52 5.36 -0.57 -10.35
C LEU A 52 4.37 0.48 -9.84
N LEU A 53 4.47 0.88 -8.57
CA LEU A 53 3.68 1.95 -7.97
C LEU A 53 4.28 3.33 -8.27
N ARG A 54 4.42 3.62 -9.57
CA ARG A 54 4.83 4.93 -10.10
C ARG A 54 3.76 5.47 -11.03
N ASP A 55 3.62 6.79 -11.01
CA ASP A 55 2.76 7.56 -11.91
C ASP A 55 3.16 7.42 -13.39
N ASN A 56 4.38 6.95 -13.67
CA ASN A 56 4.81 6.51 -15.00
C ASN A 56 4.00 5.32 -15.54
N PHE A 57 3.46 4.46 -14.66
CA PHE A 57 2.79 3.22 -15.04
C PHE A 57 1.30 3.23 -14.75
N LEU A 58 0.88 3.90 -13.67
CA LEU A 58 -0.50 3.93 -13.20
C LEU A 58 -1.01 5.35 -13.15
N SER A 59 -2.30 5.53 -13.45
CA SER A 59 -2.93 6.82 -13.23
C SER A 59 -2.99 7.13 -11.73
N GLU A 60 -3.10 8.41 -11.39
CA GLU A 60 -3.29 8.85 -10.01
C GLU A 60 -4.52 8.17 -9.36
N LYS A 61 -5.59 7.97 -10.15
CA LYS A 61 -6.79 7.26 -9.71
C LYS A 61 -6.49 5.79 -9.41
N ASP A 62 -5.77 5.09 -10.28
CA ASP A 62 -5.48 3.66 -10.11
C ASP A 62 -4.56 3.43 -8.91
N LEU A 63 -3.55 4.28 -8.72
CA LEU A 63 -2.71 4.29 -7.52
C LEU A 63 -3.56 4.46 -6.25
N ARG A 64 -4.57 5.34 -6.31
CA ARG A 64 -5.48 5.56 -5.19
C ARG A 64 -6.34 4.32 -4.88
N ILE A 65 -6.98 3.76 -5.90
CA ILE A 65 -7.83 2.57 -5.74
C ILE A 65 -7.00 1.39 -5.24
N PHE A 66 -5.81 1.16 -5.79
CA PHE A 66 -4.93 0.08 -5.37
C PHE A 66 -4.52 0.22 -3.90
N GLY A 67 -4.09 1.41 -3.47
CA GLY A 67 -3.72 1.61 -2.08
C GLY A 67 -4.90 1.43 -1.10
N ILE A 68 -6.13 1.82 -1.51
CA ILE A 68 -7.34 1.61 -0.71
C ILE A 68 -7.64 0.11 -0.60
N TRP A 69 -7.46 -0.63 -1.69
CA TRP A 69 -7.56 -2.08 -1.67
C TRP A 69 -6.55 -2.68 -0.68
N CYS A 70 -5.28 -2.25 -0.67
CA CYS A 70 -4.29 -2.70 0.31
C CYS A 70 -4.75 -2.44 1.75
N ALA A 71 -5.26 -1.24 2.04
CA ALA A 71 -5.79 -0.88 3.35
C ALA A 71 -6.96 -1.79 3.76
N ARG A 72 -7.90 -2.07 2.85
CA ARG A 72 -9.00 -3.01 3.10
C ARG A 72 -8.53 -4.44 3.34
N GLU A 73 -7.53 -4.90 2.60
CA GLU A 73 -6.96 -6.23 2.81
C GLU A 73 -6.29 -6.35 4.18
N ALA A 74 -5.64 -5.29 4.67
CA ALA A 74 -5.11 -5.24 6.04
C ALA A 74 -6.23 -5.34 7.09
N LEU A 75 -7.35 -4.61 6.90
CA LEU A 75 -8.51 -4.67 7.81
C LEU A 75 -9.12 -6.07 7.91
N LYS A 76 -9.11 -6.87 6.83
CA LYS A 76 -9.60 -8.26 6.83
C LYS A 76 -8.78 -9.21 7.71
N LEU A 77 -7.57 -8.81 8.10
CA LEU A 77 -6.73 -9.62 8.99
C LEU A 77 -7.09 -9.43 10.46
N ILE A 78 -7.95 -8.46 10.76
CA ILE A 78 -8.37 -8.07 12.09
C ILE A 78 -9.76 -8.66 12.35
N GLU A 79 -9.94 -9.34 13.48
CA GLU A 79 -11.23 -9.95 13.83
C GLU A 79 -12.33 -8.91 14.09
N SER A 80 -11.96 -7.75 14.65
CA SER A 80 -12.87 -6.64 14.95
C SER A 80 -12.20 -5.30 14.63
N PRO A 81 -12.14 -4.89 13.34
CA PRO A 81 -11.51 -3.63 12.95
C PRO A 81 -12.27 -2.43 13.52
N ASP A 82 -11.55 -1.36 13.87
CA ASP A 82 -12.18 -0.11 14.31
C ASP A 82 -13.06 0.45 13.19
N ILE A 83 -14.31 0.77 13.51
CA ILE A 83 -15.29 1.28 12.55
C ILE A 83 -14.83 2.56 11.86
N ARG A 84 -14.04 3.40 12.54
CA ARG A 84 -13.50 4.66 11.97
C ARG A 84 -12.48 4.37 10.87
N SER A 85 -11.66 3.33 11.02
CA SER A 85 -10.74 2.90 9.95
C SER A 85 -11.49 2.35 8.73
N VAL A 86 -12.62 1.67 8.95
CA VAL A 86 -13.51 1.21 7.86
C VAL A 86 -14.12 2.40 7.14
N ILE A 87 -14.69 3.35 7.88
CA ILE A 87 -15.27 4.59 7.32
C ILE A 87 -14.22 5.38 6.53
N ALA A 88 -12.99 5.51 7.04
CA ALA A 88 -11.92 6.18 6.32
C ALA A 88 -11.64 5.52 4.95
N CYS A 89 -11.62 4.18 4.87
CA CYS A 89 -11.48 3.48 3.59
C CYS A 89 -12.66 3.77 2.64
N ASP A 90 -13.90 3.76 3.16
CA ASP A 90 -15.10 4.03 2.38
C ASP A 90 -15.13 5.46 1.82
N VAL A 91 -14.71 6.45 2.60
CA VAL A 91 -14.64 7.85 2.18
C VAL A 91 -13.49 8.06 1.19
N SER A 92 -12.31 7.45 1.42
CA SER A 92 -11.21 7.48 0.46
C SER A 92 -11.58 6.88 -0.90
N GLU A 93 -12.35 5.78 -0.92
CA GLU A 93 -12.84 5.17 -2.17
C GLU A 93 -13.84 6.06 -2.90
N GLN A 94 -14.75 6.70 -2.15
CA GLN A 94 -15.67 7.68 -2.72
C GLN A 94 -14.91 8.89 -3.28
N TYR A 95 -13.87 9.36 -2.60
CA TYR A 95 -13.06 10.48 -3.06
C TYR A 95 -12.28 10.14 -4.34
N ALA A 96 -11.67 8.95 -4.40
CA ALA A 96 -10.99 8.46 -5.60
C ALA A 96 -11.94 8.32 -6.82
N ASN A 97 -13.24 8.17 -6.57
CA ASN A 97 -14.29 8.15 -7.57
C ASN A 97 -14.94 9.53 -7.83
N GLY A 98 -14.54 10.58 -7.12
CA GLY A 98 -15.07 11.94 -7.27
C GLY A 98 -16.44 12.16 -6.64
N ASN A 99 -16.86 11.30 -5.71
CA ASN A 99 -18.19 11.33 -5.09
C ASN A 99 -18.26 12.16 -3.80
N VAL A 100 -17.12 12.43 -3.16
CA VAL A 100 -17.02 13.24 -1.94
C VAL A 100 -15.91 14.27 -2.12
N THR A 101 -15.97 15.32 -1.31
CA THR A 101 -15.02 16.43 -1.28
C THR A 101 -13.76 16.09 -0.50
N SER A 102 -12.71 16.89 -0.67
CA SER A 102 -11.48 16.77 0.12
C SER A 102 -11.71 17.07 1.62
N GLU A 103 -12.70 17.88 1.97
CA GLU A 103 -13.05 18.20 3.36
C GLU A 103 -13.71 17.01 4.06
N GLU A 104 -14.63 16.31 3.40
CA GLU A 104 -15.25 15.08 3.93
C GLU A 104 -14.21 13.99 4.17
N LEU A 105 -13.22 13.91 3.29
CA LEU A 105 -12.08 13.00 3.40
C LEU A 105 -11.14 13.34 4.56
N GLU A 106 -10.83 14.63 4.75
CA GLU A 106 -10.00 15.09 5.88
C GLU A 106 -10.69 14.82 7.22
N ASN A 107 -12.01 15.06 7.31
CA ASN A 107 -12.78 14.77 8.51
C ASN A 107 -12.76 13.28 8.88
N ALA A 108 -13.00 12.39 7.91
CA ALA A 108 -12.95 10.95 8.13
C ALA A 108 -11.57 10.47 8.61
N TYR A 109 -10.49 11.07 8.07
CA TYR A 109 -9.14 10.79 8.53
C TYR A 109 -8.88 11.25 9.96
N ASN A 110 -9.30 12.48 10.31
CA ASN A 110 -9.11 13.02 11.64
C ASN A 110 -9.81 12.12 12.68
N GLU A 111 -11.05 11.70 12.42
CA GLU A 111 -11.78 10.76 13.27
C GLU A 111 -11.05 9.42 13.45
N ALA A 112 -10.52 8.84 12.36
CA ALA A 112 -9.71 7.63 12.42
C ALA A 112 -8.34 7.82 13.11
N SER A 113 -7.77 9.03 13.07
CA SER A 113 -6.49 9.34 13.72
C SER A 113 -6.62 9.54 15.23
N PHE A 114 -7.76 10.05 15.71
CA PHE A 114 -8.04 10.20 17.16
C PHE A 114 -8.10 8.86 17.92
N VAL A 115 -8.18 7.73 17.21
CA VAL A 115 -7.99 6.38 17.77
C VAL A 115 -6.64 6.24 18.52
N TYR A 116 -5.61 6.99 18.11
CA TYR A 116 -4.26 6.91 18.67
C TYR A 116 -4.13 7.50 20.09
N ASP A 117 -4.76 8.63 20.36
CA ASP A 117 -4.63 9.35 21.63
C ASP A 117 -5.48 8.70 22.75
N ASP A 118 -6.65 8.17 22.42
CA ASP A 118 -7.57 7.57 23.41
C ASP A 118 -7.05 6.23 23.96
N ILE A 119 -6.18 5.55 23.19
CA ILE A 119 -5.71 4.20 23.47
C ILE A 119 -4.28 4.17 24.03
N THR A 120 -3.42 5.14 23.67
CA THR A 120 -2.08 5.26 24.28
C THR A 120 -2.12 5.54 25.79
N TYR A 121 -3.19 6.15 26.31
CA TYR A 121 -3.43 6.32 27.75
C TYR A 121 -4.00 5.09 28.46
N THR A 122 -4.72 4.21 27.75
CA THR A 122 -5.37 3.03 28.36
C THR A 122 -4.52 1.76 28.29
N VAL A 123 -3.53 1.69 27.39
CA VAL A 123 -2.75 0.46 27.14
C VAL A 123 -1.40 0.40 27.87
N SER A 124 -0.92 1.49 28.48
CA SER A 124 0.27 1.43 29.35
C SER A 124 0.10 0.48 30.54
N ASP A 125 -1.13 0.12 30.90
CA ASP A 125 -1.46 -0.71 32.06
C ASP A 125 -1.69 -2.20 31.76
N ILE A 126 -1.74 -2.63 30.48
CA ILE A 126 -2.14 -4.01 30.13
C ILE A 126 -1.12 -4.67 29.20
N ALA A 127 0.05 -5.01 29.75
CA ALA A 127 1.14 -5.67 29.05
C ALA A 127 0.89 -7.16 28.65
N ASN A 128 -0.36 -7.60 28.46
CA ASN A 128 -0.68 -9.02 28.27
C ASN A 128 -1.48 -9.40 27.00
N TYR A 129 -1.82 -8.48 26.09
CA TYR A 129 -2.53 -8.82 24.85
C TYR A 129 -1.71 -8.47 23.60
N VAL A 130 -0.82 -9.39 23.22
CA VAL A 130 0.07 -9.27 22.05
C VAL A 130 -0.71 -9.33 20.72
N SER A 131 -1.92 -9.92 20.70
CA SER A 131 -2.78 -9.97 19.49
C SER A 131 -3.54 -8.67 19.22
N ASP A 132 -3.92 -7.94 20.26
CA ASP A 132 -4.71 -6.70 20.14
C ASP A 132 -3.81 -5.55 19.68
N TYR A 133 -2.53 -5.58 20.05
CA TYR A 133 -1.54 -4.62 19.60
C TYR A 133 -1.27 -4.72 18.08
N ALA A 134 -1.18 -5.94 17.54
CA ALA A 134 -1.04 -6.16 16.09
C ALA A 134 -2.28 -5.70 15.31
N SER A 135 -3.46 -6.01 15.83
CA SER A 135 -4.76 -5.59 15.27
C SER A 135 -4.93 -4.07 15.29
N PHE A 136 -4.44 -3.42 16.34
CA PHE A 136 -4.47 -1.98 16.50
C PHE A 136 -3.52 -1.27 15.53
N TYR A 137 -2.25 -1.67 15.49
CA TYR A 137 -1.30 -1.11 14.52
C TYR A 137 -1.79 -1.32 13.08
N ALA A 138 -2.30 -2.52 12.75
CA ALA A 138 -2.88 -2.79 11.44
C ALA A 138 -4.06 -1.87 11.09
N SER A 139 -4.94 -1.57 12.04
CA SER A 139 -6.09 -0.66 11.84
C SER A 139 -5.65 0.79 11.64
N LEU A 140 -4.63 1.23 12.39
CA LEU A 140 -4.04 2.55 12.27
C LEU A 140 -3.29 2.70 10.94
N TYR A 141 -2.53 1.68 10.55
CA TYR A 141 -1.82 1.61 9.28
C TYR A 141 -2.78 1.64 8.09
N ALA A 142 -3.92 0.94 8.15
CA ALA A 142 -4.95 1.00 7.12
C ALA A 142 -5.58 2.39 7.01
N ALA A 143 -5.84 3.07 8.13
CA ALA A 143 -6.37 4.44 8.14
C ALA A 143 -5.36 5.45 7.58
N GLN A 144 -4.08 5.35 8.00
CA GLN A 144 -3.01 6.20 7.48
C GLN A 144 -2.74 5.96 6.00
N ALA A 145 -2.79 4.69 5.56
CA ALA A 145 -2.70 4.31 4.15
C ALA A 145 -3.82 4.97 3.34
N ALA A 146 -5.08 4.80 3.75
CA ALA A 146 -6.25 5.36 3.09
C ALA A 146 -6.18 6.89 2.96
N TYR A 147 -5.59 7.59 3.94
CA TYR A 147 -5.41 9.04 3.91
C TYR A 147 -4.18 9.52 3.13
N ALA A 148 -3.04 8.84 3.27
CA ALA A 148 -1.84 9.19 2.50
C ALA A 148 -2.16 9.19 1.01
N ILE A 149 -2.97 8.21 0.58
CA ILE A 149 -3.45 8.04 -0.78
C ILE A 149 -4.28 9.23 -1.26
N ALA A 150 -5.03 9.84 -0.34
CA ALA A 150 -5.94 10.94 -0.57
C ALA A 150 -5.22 12.28 -0.83
N TYR A 151 -4.06 12.52 -0.20
CA TYR A 151 -3.50 13.87 -0.08
C TYR A 151 -2.04 14.02 -0.57
N ILE A 152 -1.25 12.95 -0.60
CA ILE A 152 0.18 12.97 -0.96
C ILE A 152 0.33 12.58 -2.45
N ASN A 153 1.54 12.73 -3.01
CA ASN A 153 1.92 12.07 -4.26
C ASN A 153 1.45 10.58 -4.21
N SER A 154 0.50 10.27 -5.10
CA SER A 154 -0.24 9.00 -5.12
C SER A 154 0.66 7.78 -5.22
N SER A 155 1.84 7.91 -5.85
CA SER A 155 2.82 6.82 -5.97
C SER A 155 3.42 6.44 -4.63
N SER A 156 3.94 7.43 -3.89
CA SER A 156 4.51 7.22 -2.56
C SER A 156 3.46 6.72 -1.57
N ALA A 157 2.25 7.26 -1.68
CA ALA A 157 1.15 6.88 -0.82
C ALA A 157 0.65 5.45 -1.06
N ALA A 158 0.49 5.05 -2.33
CA ALA A 158 0.11 3.69 -2.68
C ALA A 158 1.17 2.67 -2.23
N TYR A 159 2.46 2.99 -2.39
CA TYR A 159 3.53 2.15 -1.87
C TYR A 159 3.53 2.08 -0.34
N GLY A 160 3.35 3.21 0.33
CA GLY A 160 3.21 3.25 1.79
C GLY A 160 2.06 2.39 2.29
N ALA A 161 0.91 2.43 1.60
CA ALA A 161 -0.25 1.61 1.89
C ALA A 161 0.03 0.12 1.75
N ALA A 162 0.66 -0.29 0.64
CA ALA A 162 1.03 -1.69 0.41
C ALA A 162 2.00 -2.21 1.48
N SER A 163 3.05 -1.43 1.77
CA SER A 163 4.04 -1.76 2.79
C SER A 163 3.41 -1.87 4.19
N ALA A 164 2.50 -0.96 4.53
CA ALA A 164 1.80 -0.96 5.80
C ALA A 164 0.85 -2.17 5.94
N ALA A 165 0.15 -2.52 4.85
CA ALA A 165 -0.72 -3.69 4.80
C ALA A 165 0.03 -5.01 4.90
N ALA A 166 1.18 -5.15 4.20
CA ALA A 166 2.06 -6.30 4.35
C ALA A 166 2.61 -6.42 5.79
N SER A 167 2.99 -5.29 6.40
CA SER A 167 3.44 -5.26 7.80
C SER A 167 2.34 -5.71 8.77
N ALA A 168 1.10 -5.28 8.55
CA ALA A 168 -0.05 -5.77 9.31
C ALA A 168 -0.21 -7.30 9.19
N ALA A 169 -0.01 -7.87 8.00
CA ALA A 169 -0.02 -9.31 7.81
C ALA A 169 1.11 -10.04 8.53
N HIS A 170 2.30 -9.43 8.60
CA HIS A 170 3.42 -9.97 9.37
C HIS A 170 3.05 -10.08 10.86
N TYR A 171 2.54 -9.02 11.46
CA TYR A 171 2.23 -8.99 12.89
C TYR A 171 1.01 -9.82 13.28
N SER A 172 0.00 -9.91 12.40
CA SER A 172 -1.24 -10.65 12.70
C SER A 172 -1.15 -12.15 12.45
N LYS A 173 -0.45 -12.58 11.38
CA LYS A 173 -0.49 -13.98 10.90
C LYS A 173 0.87 -14.55 10.48
N ASN A 174 1.95 -13.78 10.55
CA ASN A 174 3.28 -14.15 10.05
C ASN A 174 3.28 -14.51 8.54
N GLU A 175 2.41 -13.84 7.76
CA GLU A 175 2.14 -14.15 6.35
C GLU A 175 2.68 -13.07 5.37
N TYR A 176 3.73 -12.35 5.76
CA TYR A 176 4.27 -11.19 5.02
C TYR A 176 4.43 -11.42 3.51
N ASN A 177 5.17 -12.45 3.11
CA ASN A 177 5.42 -12.75 1.69
C ASN A 177 4.17 -13.26 0.95
N VAL A 178 3.24 -13.92 1.66
CA VAL A 178 1.96 -14.34 1.06
C VAL A 178 1.14 -13.10 0.72
N PHE A 179 1.13 -12.12 1.61
CA PHE A 179 0.44 -10.85 1.41
C PHE A 179 1.07 -10.05 0.27
N LEU A 180 2.40 -9.87 0.22
CA LEU A 180 3.07 -9.19 -0.89
C LEU A 180 2.78 -9.82 -2.25
N ASN A 181 2.71 -11.16 -2.33
CA ASN A 181 2.33 -11.84 -3.57
C ASN A 181 0.88 -11.54 -3.95
N LYS A 182 -0.02 -11.46 -2.97
CA LYS A 182 -1.42 -11.08 -3.21
C LYS A 182 -1.52 -9.64 -3.73
N GLU A 183 -0.77 -8.71 -3.15
CA GLU A 183 -0.69 -7.32 -3.61
C GLU A 183 -0.13 -7.22 -5.03
N LEU A 184 0.94 -7.94 -5.33
CA LEU A 184 1.50 -7.98 -6.68
C LEU A 184 0.49 -8.53 -7.69
N ASN A 185 -0.22 -9.61 -7.36
CA ASN A 185 -1.22 -10.18 -8.25
C ASN A 185 -2.38 -9.21 -8.51
N GLU A 186 -2.85 -8.50 -7.48
CA GLU A 186 -3.87 -7.47 -7.65
C GLU A 186 -3.35 -6.33 -8.52
N LEU A 187 -2.14 -5.84 -8.27
CA LEU A 187 -1.53 -4.75 -9.03
C LEU A 187 -1.40 -5.09 -10.51
N LEU A 188 -1.06 -6.34 -10.82
CA LEU A 188 -0.96 -6.83 -12.20
C LEU A 188 -2.30 -6.85 -12.96
N THR A 189 -3.44 -6.70 -12.28
CA THR A 189 -4.75 -6.58 -12.95
C THR A 189 -4.94 -5.24 -13.67
N TYR A 190 -4.16 -4.22 -13.31
CA TYR A 190 -4.18 -2.88 -13.92
C TYR A 190 -3.36 -2.79 -15.22
N PHE A 191 -2.63 -3.86 -15.58
CA PHE A 191 -1.73 -3.92 -16.74
C PHE A 191 -2.11 -5.04 -17.72
#